data_AF-A0A6V6YRZ2-F1
#
_entry.id   AF-A0A6V6YRZ2-F1
#
_cell.length_a   1.000
_cell.length_b   1.000
_cell.length_c   1.000
_cell.angle_alpha   90.00
_cell.angle_beta   90.00
_cell.angle_gamma   90.00
#
_symmetry.space_group_name_H-M   'P 1'
#
loop_
_entity.id
_entity.type
_entity.pdbx_description
1 polymer ?
#
loop_
_entity_poly.entity_id
_entity_poly.type
_entity_poly.pdbx_seq_one_letter_code
_entity_poly.pdbx_strand_id
1 'polypeptide(L)'
;MNTILFMKVTNNPFFKFAKVQNKLQIQLILFSFLFSITAFCQSKNNEKINTGDIAKVLEYFQKKGDKEQYDAAVFLTTNILIHYSSDNVWLNKNGNEVAFKVTNYRDIEEATKEFNKLKDGVGMIPKNTLIKDKEVIKSEFLIRNIEMAFKAWKENPWSKTYDFKTFCEYILPYRSLTEPMQEWRPEYQMTFNKLSSGLSDPNDPVELCSKIIGDIKHFDFVLKRFDPKPLLGPTELLFWREGNCPDLANVVIFAGRSLGVATTFDYTPHYAASSNRHYWNTVIDSKGVHIPFNGNQDLPYVYNAAAKRLGKVFRVTFSEQKGNLTSIIPENEIPDDFLKSKNILDVTSEYVEVSDINYSFSSQVASQVSYLNVFNRGNWRPLDWAKINNKVSLYKNMGRDIVYLPSVFVSGKMVFENYPILLDTKGIKTILKPDPLKSFPVVLSRENEYKNKHTDNNPFQIIKGEIYRIYVWSGSWQLVEEQIASEDNTISFKKLPKNALFLMCPLKPDFYERIFTIESVSNLITWY
;
A
#
# COMPACT_ATOMS: atom_id res chain seq x y z
N MET A 1 -8.04 -32.30 -49.17
CA MET A 1 -8.62 -33.65 -49.30
C MET A 1 -7.47 -34.65 -49.22
N ASN A 2 -7.61 -35.67 -48.36
CA ASN A 2 -6.79 -36.87 -48.14
C ASN A 2 -5.48 -37.06 -48.93
N THR A 3 -4.40 -37.48 -48.27
CA THR A 3 -3.87 -38.87 -48.27
C THR A 3 -2.53 -38.94 -47.50
N ILE A 4 -2.33 -40.04 -46.78
CA ILE A 4 -1.10 -40.42 -46.04
C ILE A 4 0.00 -40.85 -47.03
N LEU A 5 1.26 -40.49 -46.76
CA LEU A 5 2.41 -41.32 -47.18
C LEU A 5 3.60 -41.17 -46.21
N PHE A 6 4.11 -42.31 -45.76
CA PHE A 6 5.39 -42.48 -45.08
C PHE A 6 6.51 -42.60 -46.11
N MET A 7 7.68 -41.96 -45.89
CA MET A 7 8.98 -42.62 -46.07
C MET A 7 10.15 -41.79 -45.48
N LYS A 8 11.13 -42.53 -44.97
CA LYS A 8 12.41 -42.14 -44.37
C LYS A 8 13.37 -41.53 -45.40
N VAL A 9 14.44 -40.87 -44.93
CA VAL A 9 15.87 -41.26 -45.07
C VAL A 9 16.86 -40.06 -45.06
N THR A 10 17.90 -40.21 -44.22
CA THR A 10 19.30 -39.68 -44.21
C THR A 10 19.71 -38.24 -43.84
N ASN A 11 20.47 -38.19 -42.73
CA ASN A 11 21.77 -37.54 -42.47
C ASN A 11 22.53 -36.92 -43.67
N ASN A 12 23.07 -35.70 -43.54
CA ASN A 12 24.47 -35.40 -43.16
C ASN A 12 24.77 -33.86 -43.16
N PRO A 13 25.86 -33.40 -42.50
CA PRO A 13 26.14 -32.01 -42.11
C PRO A 13 27.19 -31.32 -43.03
N PHE A 14 27.86 -30.27 -42.51
CA PHE A 14 28.96 -29.43 -43.08
C PHE A 14 28.50 -28.03 -43.56
N PHE A 15 29.17 -26.89 -43.33
CA PHE A 15 30.53 -26.56 -42.90
C PHE A 15 30.57 -25.14 -42.26
N LYS A 16 31.49 -24.90 -41.32
CA LYS A 16 32.00 -23.59 -40.85
C LYS A 16 32.77 -22.85 -41.97
N PHE A 17 32.90 -21.50 -41.92
CA PHE A 17 34.18 -20.76 -41.76
C PHE A 17 34.10 -19.22 -41.97
N ALA A 18 34.98 -18.53 -41.23
CA ALA A 18 35.64 -17.22 -41.39
C ALA A 18 34.82 -15.90 -41.39
N LYS A 19 35.03 -14.94 -40.46
CA LYS A 19 36.15 -14.00 -40.23
C LYS A 19 36.41 -13.03 -41.40
N VAL A 20 36.04 -11.75 -41.26
CA VAL A 20 36.78 -10.59 -41.83
C VAL A 20 36.56 -9.36 -40.96
N GLN A 21 37.67 -8.77 -40.52
CA GLN A 21 37.80 -7.45 -39.90
C GLN A 21 37.56 -6.36 -40.96
N ASN A 22 37.00 -5.22 -40.57
CA ASN A 22 37.51 -3.94 -41.10
C ASN A 22 37.27 -2.79 -40.12
N LYS A 23 38.39 -2.29 -39.60
CA LYS A 23 38.55 -0.95 -39.06
C LYS A 23 38.45 0.03 -40.23
N LEU A 24 37.67 1.09 -40.10
CA LEU A 24 38.00 2.37 -40.73
C LEU A 24 37.82 3.47 -39.70
N GLN A 25 38.91 4.17 -39.43
CA GLN A 25 38.99 5.39 -38.64
C GLN A 25 38.24 6.51 -39.35
N ILE A 26 37.43 7.27 -38.61
CA ILE A 26 37.18 8.68 -38.91
C ILE A 26 37.31 9.45 -37.60
N GLN A 27 38.29 10.35 -37.59
CA GLN A 27 38.59 11.28 -36.51
C GLN A 27 37.52 12.39 -36.40
N LEU A 28 37.49 13.01 -35.22
CA LEU A 28 37.19 14.44 -35.01
C LEU A 28 35.77 14.93 -35.33
N ILE A 29 34.87 14.89 -34.34
CA ILE A 29 34.02 16.05 -34.00
C ILE A 29 33.91 16.15 -32.48
N LEU A 30 34.75 17.02 -31.93
CA LEU A 30 34.68 17.55 -30.57
C LEU A 30 34.26 19.00 -30.77
N PHE A 31 32.95 19.30 -30.77
CA PHE A 31 32.32 20.61 -30.55
C PHE A 31 30.84 20.57 -30.97
N SER A 32 29.95 20.27 -30.02
CA SER A 32 28.56 20.78 -29.95
C SER A 32 27.88 20.21 -28.70
N PHE A 33 28.39 20.58 -27.53
CA PHE A 33 27.75 20.34 -26.24
C PHE A 33 26.83 21.54 -25.94
N LEU A 34 25.83 21.73 -26.79
CA LEU A 34 24.71 22.69 -26.63
C LEU A 34 23.70 22.34 -27.73
N PHE A 35 22.46 22.06 -27.35
CA PHE A 35 21.34 21.51 -28.14
C PHE A 35 21.31 19.98 -28.33
N SER A 36 20.92 19.27 -27.27
CA SER A 36 20.23 17.97 -27.38
C SER A 36 19.07 17.90 -26.38
N ILE A 37 18.14 18.84 -26.51
CA ILE A 37 16.74 18.65 -26.10
C ILE A 37 15.97 18.69 -27.42
N THR A 38 15.08 17.71 -27.62
CA THR A 38 14.27 17.43 -28.82
C THR A 38 14.87 16.47 -29.85
N ALA A 39 14.67 15.16 -29.61
CA ALA A 39 14.19 14.20 -30.62
C ALA A 39 14.24 12.76 -30.05
N PHE A 40 13.18 12.38 -29.33
CA PHE A 40 12.73 10.98 -29.31
C PHE A 40 11.18 11.01 -29.36
N CYS A 41 10.66 11.06 -30.59
CA CYS A 41 9.33 10.55 -30.94
C CYS A 41 9.45 9.01 -30.95
N GLN A 42 8.49 8.16 -30.58
CA GLN A 42 7.06 8.31 -30.39
C GLN A 42 6.57 7.03 -29.68
N SER A 43 5.85 7.16 -28.57
CA SER A 43 4.72 6.27 -28.30
C SER A 43 3.55 7.19 -27.96
N LYS A 44 2.52 7.15 -28.79
CA LYS A 44 1.33 7.99 -28.68
C LYS A 44 0.54 7.60 -27.44
N ASN A 45 0.72 8.37 -26.37
CA ASN A 45 -0.39 8.87 -25.59
C ASN A 45 -0.22 10.39 -25.57
N ASN A 46 -1.15 11.12 -26.20
CA ASN A 46 -1.23 12.57 -26.04
C ASN A 46 -1.62 12.85 -24.59
N GLU A 47 -0.65 12.82 -23.69
CA GLU A 47 -0.87 13.23 -22.31
C GLU A 47 -1.05 14.74 -22.28
N LYS A 48 -2.28 15.19 -22.03
CA LYS A 48 -2.57 16.60 -21.80
C LYS A 48 -1.88 16.99 -20.49
N ILE A 49 -0.90 17.87 -20.55
CA ILE A 49 -0.24 18.44 -19.37
C ILE A 49 -0.49 19.94 -19.40
N ASN A 50 -0.92 20.51 -18.27
CA ASN A 50 -1.12 21.94 -18.12
C ASN A 50 0.22 22.67 -17.92
N THR A 51 1.09 22.60 -18.94
CA THR A 51 2.47 23.14 -18.90
C THR A 51 2.51 24.63 -18.66
N GLY A 52 1.48 25.37 -19.13
CA GLY A 52 1.37 26.81 -18.94
C GLY A 52 1.21 27.20 -17.47
N ASP A 53 0.32 26.54 -16.73
CA ASP A 53 0.16 26.80 -15.30
C ASP A 53 1.40 26.37 -14.50
N ILE A 54 2.02 25.23 -14.83
CA ILE A 54 3.25 24.78 -14.17
C ILE A 54 4.40 25.79 -14.34
N ALA A 55 4.59 26.32 -15.55
CA ALA A 55 5.64 27.31 -15.82
C ALA A 55 5.46 28.60 -15.01
N LYS A 56 4.22 29.09 -14.87
CA LYS A 56 3.90 30.28 -14.07
C LYS A 56 4.27 30.13 -12.60
N VAL A 57 4.09 28.93 -12.02
CA VAL A 57 4.48 28.68 -10.61
C VAL A 57 5.98 28.84 -10.44
N LEU A 58 6.78 28.23 -11.31
CA LEU A 58 8.24 28.30 -11.25
C LEU A 58 8.73 29.74 -11.49
N GLU A 59 8.17 30.44 -12.47
CA GLU A 59 8.49 31.84 -12.75
C GLU A 59 8.17 32.76 -11.55
N TYR A 60 7.03 32.54 -10.88
CA TYR A 60 6.65 33.30 -9.68
C TYR A 60 7.70 33.18 -8.57
N PHE A 61 8.06 31.94 -8.19
CA PHE A 61 9.02 31.73 -7.10
C PHE A 61 10.45 32.08 -7.51
N GLN A 62 10.81 31.94 -8.79
CA GLN A 62 12.09 32.42 -9.30
C GLN A 62 12.22 33.94 -9.17
N LYS A 63 11.17 34.69 -9.54
CA LYS A 63 11.13 36.16 -9.39
C LYS A 63 11.12 36.60 -7.94
N LYS A 64 10.47 35.83 -7.05
CA LYS A 64 10.43 36.10 -5.62
C LYS A 64 11.81 35.98 -4.95
N GLY A 65 12.70 35.14 -5.50
CA GLY A 65 14.08 35.03 -5.07
C GLY A 65 14.33 34.16 -3.83
N ASP A 66 13.30 33.48 -3.32
CA ASP A 66 13.44 32.51 -2.23
C ASP A 66 13.78 31.12 -2.80
N LYS A 67 14.99 30.64 -2.48
CA LYS A 67 15.49 29.35 -2.99
C LYS A 67 14.68 28.17 -2.48
N GLU A 68 14.30 28.14 -1.21
CA GLU A 68 13.56 27.00 -0.65
C GLU A 68 12.14 26.96 -1.24
N GLN A 69 11.49 28.11 -1.41
CA GLN A 69 10.16 28.16 -2.05
C GLN A 69 10.22 27.75 -3.53
N TYR A 70 11.26 28.16 -4.25
CA TYR A 70 11.49 27.69 -5.61
C TYR A 70 11.73 26.18 -5.67
N ASP A 71 12.59 25.65 -4.80
CA ASP A 71 12.87 24.21 -4.74
C ASP A 71 11.60 23.40 -4.37
N ALA A 72 10.71 23.95 -3.54
CA ALA A 72 9.42 23.34 -3.22
C ALA A 72 8.44 23.37 -4.40
N ALA A 73 8.45 24.44 -5.19
CA ALA A 73 7.71 24.49 -6.45
C ALA A 73 8.19 23.44 -7.44
N VAL A 74 9.52 23.26 -7.56
CA VAL A 74 10.13 22.20 -8.37
C VAL A 74 9.71 20.82 -7.85
N PHE A 75 9.72 20.60 -6.54
CA PHE A 75 9.29 19.35 -5.93
C PHE A 75 7.84 19.00 -6.28
N LEU A 76 6.89 19.93 -6.09
CA LEU A 76 5.47 19.66 -6.40
C LEU A 76 5.24 19.42 -7.88
N THR A 77 5.83 20.26 -8.74
CA THR A 77 5.62 20.18 -10.20
C THR A 77 6.27 18.95 -10.82
N THR A 78 7.37 18.44 -10.25
CA THR A 78 8.00 17.19 -10.69
C THR A 78 7.14 15.96 -10.35
N ASN A 79 6.48 15.97 -9.18
CA ASN A 79 5.74 14.80 -8.68
C ASN A 79 4.24 14.81 -9.05
N ILE A 80 3.72 15.87 -9.67
CA ILE A 80 2.29 15.98 -10.02
C ILE A 80 1.77 14.85 -10.93
N LEU A 81 2.65 14.23 -11.73
CA LEU A 81 2.28 13.27 -12.76
C LEU A 81 1.62 12.00 -12.22
N ILE A 82 1.89 11.64 -10.96
CA ILE A 82 1.37 10.43 -10.33
C ILE A 82 0.08 10.67 -9.54
N HIS A 83 -0.38 11.91 -9.39
CA HIS A 83 -1.52 12.27 -8.56
C HIS A 83 -2.80 12.48 -9.36
N TYR A 84 -3.91 12.05 -8.78
CA TYR A 84 -5.24 12.15 -9.35
C TYR A 84 -6.32 12.14 -8.26
N SER A 85 -7.46 12.74 -8.54
CA SER A 85 -8.66 12.61 -7.73
C SER A 85 -9.52 11.47 -8.25
N SER A 86 -10.05 10.64 -7.35
CA SER A 86 -11.15 9.71 -7.63
C SER A 86 -12.43 10.28 -7.04
N ASP A 87 -13.29 10.79 -7.91
CA ASP A 87 -14.55 11.45 -7.54
C ASP A 87 -15.75 10.74 -8.20
N ASN A 88 -16.97 11.20 -7.90
CA ASN A 88 -18.17 10.80 -8.61
C ASN A 88 -18.93 12.02 -9.12
N VAL A 89 -19.37 11.92 -10.37
CA VAL A 89 -20.41 12.80 -10.91
C VAL A 89 -21.76 12.10 -10.84
N TRP A 90 -22.81 12.88 -10.60
CA TRP A 90 -24.17 12.37 -10.63
C TRP A 90 -24.75 12.53 -12.01
N LEU A 91 -25.30 11.45 -12.57
CA LEU A 91 -25.99 11.48 -13.85
C LEU A 91 -27.48 11.22 -13.63
N ASN A 92 -28.33 11.85 -14.43
CA ASN A 92 -29.75 11.46 -14.50
C ASN A 92 -29.93 10.23 -15.41
N LYS A 93 -31.17 9.71 -15.47
CA LYS A 93 -31.53 8.58 -16.34
C LYS A 93 -31.22 8.75 -17.84
N ASN A 94 -31.04 10.00 -18.31
CA ASN A 94 -30.69 10.32 -19.69
C ASN A 94 -29.17 10.48 -19.90
N GLY A 95 -28.36 10.28 -18.86
CA GLY A 95 -26.90 10.42 -18.90
C GLY A 95 -26.38 11.86 -18.77
N ASN A 96 -27.25 12.84 -18.48
CA ASN A 96 -26.83 14.22 -18.25
C ASN A 96 -26.38 14.42 -16.81
N GLU A 97 -25.34 15.22 -16.60
CA GLU A 97 -24.85 15.55 -15.26
C GLU A 97 -25.90 16.34 -14.45
N VAL A 98 -26.02 15.97 -13.17
CA VAL A 98 -26.88 16.60 -12.18
C VAL A 98 -25.98 17.25 -11.15
N ALA A 99 -26.00 18.57 -11.09
CA ALA A 99 -25.22 19.31 -10.10
C ALA A 99 -25.77 19.05 -8.69
N PHE A 100 -24.94 18.44 -7.85
CA PHE A 100 -25.21 18.28 -6.42
C PHE A 100 -23.89 18.38 -5.67
N LYS A 101 -23.83 19.29 -4.69
CA LYS A 101 -22.67 19.44 -3.80
C LYS A 101 -23.18 19.56 -2.37
N VAL A 102 -22.79 18.61 -1.53
CA VAL A 102 -23.26 18.50 -0.15
C VAL A 102 -22.99 19.77 0.66
N THR A 103 -21.87 20.44 0.42
CA THR A 103 -21.45 21.65 1.13
C THR A 103 -22.23 22.91 0.72
N ASN A 104 -23.20 22.82 -0.20
CA ASN A 104 -24.05 23.95 -0.58
C ASN A 104 -25.28 24.08 0.34
N TYR A 105 -25.50 23.13 1.23
CA TYR A 105 -26.64 23.09 2.16
C TYR A 105 -26.18 23.48 3.57
N ARG A 106 -27.13 23.82 4.45
CA ARG A 106 -26.81 24.24 5.83
C ARG A 106 -26.21 23.12 6.65
N ASP A 107 -26.74 21.92 6.51
CA ASP A 107 -26.39 20.73 7.28
C ASP A 107 -26.67 19.46 6.48
N ILE A 108 -26.28 18.32 7.05
CA ILE A 108 -26.41 17.03 6.38
C ILE A 108 -27.86 16.58 6.22
N GLU A 109 -28.76 17.00 7.10
CA GLU A 109 -30.18 16.65 7.04
C GLU A 109 -30.81 17.31 5.80
N GLU A 110 -30.56 18.60 5.60
CA GLU A 110 -31.02 19.35 4.43
C GLU A 110 -30.43 18.79 3.13
N ALA A 111 -29.12 18.51 3.12
CA ALA A 111 -28.47 17.92 1.95
C ALA A 111 -29.05 16.55 1.60
N THR A 112 -29.33 15.71 2.60
CA THR A 112 -29.93 14.39 2.41
C THR A 112 -31.35 14.49 1.87
N LYS A 113 -32.14 15.44 2.36
CA LYS A 113 -33.50 15.69 1.88
C LYS A 113 -33.50 16.09 0.40
N GLU A 114 -32.66 17.04 0.01
CA GLU A 114 -32.58 17.47 -1.39
C GLU A 114 -31.94 16.41 -2.29
N PHE A 115 -30.98 15.64 -1.80
CA PHE A 115 -30.45 14.48 -2.52
C PHE A 115 -31.57 13.47 -2.84
N ASN A 116 -32.39 13.10 -1.86
CA ASN A 116 -33.47 12.14 -2.07
C ASN A 116 -34.51 12.67 -3.06
N LYS A 117 -34.89 13.94 -2.97
CA LYS A 117 -35.81 14.57 -3.93
C LYS A 117 -35.25 14.57 -5.36
N LEU A 118 -33.97 14.90 -5.55
CA LEU A 118 -33.33 14.82 -6.86
C LEU A 118 -33.24 13.38 -7.36
N LYS A 119 -32.86 12.45 -6.49
CA LYS A 119 -32.77 11.03 -6.81
C LYS A 119 -34.11 10.48 -7.28
N ASP A 120 -35.19 10.77 -6.58
CA ASP A 120 -36.54 10.30 -6.92
C ASP A 120 -37.12 11.03 -8.15
N GLY A 121 -36.78 12.31 -8.33
CA GLY A 121 -37.28 13.13 -9.44
C GLY A 121 -36.60 12.84 -10.78
N VAL A 122 -35.26 12.78 -10.83
CA VAL A 122 -34.49 12.65 -12.08
C VAL A 122 -33.77 11.30 -12.25
N GLY A 123 -33.75 10.46 -11.23
CA GLY A 123 -33.06 9.16 -11.25
C GLY A 123 -31.55 9.35 -11.22
N MET A 124 -30.99 9.71 -10.06
CA MET A 124 -29.56 9.95 -9.89
C MET A 124 -28.77 8.64 -9.83
N ILE A 125 -27.80 8.50 -10.72
CA ILE A 125 -26.87 7.37 -10.82
C ILE A 125 -25.44 7.92 -10.68
N PRO A 126 -24.62 7.38 -9.77
CA PRO A 126 -23.25 7.81 -9.65
C PRO A 126 -22.40 7.25 -10.79
N LYS A 127 -21.49 8.08 -11.33
CA LYS A 127 -20.45 7.65 -12.26
C LYS A 127 -19.10 8.05 -11.70
N ASN A 128 -18.23 7.06 -11.48
CA ASN A 128 -16.86 7.29 -11.05
C ASN A 128 -16.06 8.03 -12.13
N THR A 129 -15.27 9.00 -11.69
CA THR A 129 -14.42 9.84 -12.53
C THR A 129 -13.03 9.94 -11.94
N LEU A 130 -12.02 9.74 -12.77
CA LEU A 130 -10.62 9.97 -12.43
C LEU A 130 -10.14 11.27 -13.07
N ILE A 131 -9.67 12.20 -12.24
CA ILE A 131 -9.21 13.53 -12.67
C ILE A 131 -7.72 13.63 -12.36
N LYS A 132 -6.87 13.63 -13.39
CA LYS A 132 -5.42 13.75 -13.20
C LYS A 132 -5.03 15.19 -12.87
N ASP A 133 -4.25 15.40 -11.83
CA ASP A 133 -3.92 16.76 -11.36
C ASP A 133 -3.17 17.55 -12.42
N LYS A 134 -2.25 16.88 -13.14
CA LYS A 134 -1.47 17.48 -14.24
C LYS A 134 -2.33 18.11 -15.34
N GLU A 135 -3.61 17.72 -15.45
CA GLU A 135 -4.54 18.21 -16.47
C GLU A 135 -5.34 19.44 -16.01
N VAL A 136 -5.56 19.58 -14.69
CA VAL A 136 -6.54 20.54 -14.15
C VAL A 136 -5.95 21.56 -13.18
N ILE A 137 -4.77 21.30 -12.59
CA ILE A 137 -4.19 22.18 -11.58
C ILE A 137 -3.91 23.58 -12.13
N LYS A 138 -4.07 24.59 -11.26
CA LYS A 138 -3.87 26.00 -11.59
C LYS A 138 -2.66 26.58 -10.89
N SER A 139 -2.02 27.56 -11.52
CA SER A 139 -0.82 28.18 -10.97
C SER A 139 -1.09 28.88 -9.65
N GLU A 140 -2.23 29.58 -9.56
CA GLU A 140 -2.66 30.34 -8.39
C GLU A 140 -2.87 29.41 -7.17
N PHE A 141 -3.46 28.23 -7.42
CA PHE A 141 -3.65 27.19 -6.41
C PHE A 141 -2.32 26.72 -5.82
N LEU A 142 -1.35 26.38 -6.67
CA LEU A 142 -0.05 25.88 -6.24
C LEU A 142 0.76 26.96 -5.52
N ILE A 143 0.76 28.19 -6.04
CA ILE A 143 1.43 29.34 -5.40
C ILE A 143 0.88 29.55 -4.00
N ARG A 144 -0.45 29.63 -3.86
CA ARG A 144 -1.10 29.79 -2.56
C ARG A 144 -0.78 28.63 -1.61
N ASN A 145 -0.81 27.39 -2.09
CA ASN A 145 -0.44 26.22 -1.30
C ASN A 145 1.00 26.32 -0.76
N ILE A 146 1.97 26.63 -1.62
CA ILE A 146 3.38 26.74 -1.26
C ILE A 146 3.58 27.85 -0.22
N GLU A 147 3.01 29.03 -0.45
CA GLU A 147 3.17 30.16 0.48
C GLU A 147 2.58 29.86 1.86
N MET A 148 1.38 29.28 1.92
CA MET A 148 0.75 28.92 3.19
C MET A 148 1.49 27.79 3.90
N ALA A 149 1.97 26.78 3.17
CA ALA A 149 2.76 25.70 3.75
C ALA A 149 4.08 26.22 4.32
N PHE A 150 4.79 27.09 3.59
CA PHE A 150 6.03 27.71 4.05
C PHE A 150 5.81 28.54 5.31
N LYS A 151 4.75 29.35 5.32
CA LYS A 151 4.38 30.13 6.50
C LYS A 151 4.20 29.23 7.72
N ALA A 152 3.40 28.18 7.58
CA ALA A 152 3.13 27.23 8.65
C ALA A 152 4.40 26.48 9.11
N TRP A 153 5.33 26.18 8.21
CA TRP A 153 6.59 25.52 8.53
C TRP A 153 7.62 26.43 9.19
N LYS A 154 7.78 27.68 8.70
CA LYS A 154 8.84 28.60 9.16
C LYS A 154 8.45 29.41 10.40
N GLU A 155 7.17 29.76 10.56
CA GLU A 155 6.74 30.67 11.62
C GLU A 155 6.34 29.97 12.93
N ASN A 156 6.05 28.66 12.89
CA ASN A 156 5.59 27.94 14.07
C ASN A 156 6.74 27.29 14.87
N PRO A 157 6.67 27.29 16.22
CA PRO A 157 7.74 26.74 17.08
C PRO A 157 7.94 25.22 16.92
N TRP A 158 6.86 24.45 16.87
CA TRP A 158 6.91 22.98 16.77
C TRP A 158 7.44 22.43 15.45
N SER A 159 7.54 23.25 14.40
CA SER A 159 7.99 22.84 13.07
C SER A 159 9.45 23.21 12.78
N LYS A 160 10.13 23.90 13.71
CA LYS A 160 11.49 24.44 13.52
C LYS A 160 12.56 23.37 13.29
N THR A 161 12.36 22.16 13.81
CA THR A 161 13.34 21.07 13.69
C THR A 161 13.21 20.28 12.40
N TYR A 162 12.12 20.47 11.65
CA TYR A 162 11.91 19.77 10.38
C TYR A 162 12.83 20.30 9.29
N ASP A 163 13.50 19.38 8.61
CA ASP A 163 14.29 19.68 7.43
C ASP A 163 13.41 19.92 6.19
N PHE A 164 14.04 20.42 5.12
CA PHE A 164 13.34 20.71 3.87
C PHE A 164 12.69 19.46 3.24
N LYS A 165 13.29 18.27 3.42
CA LYS A 165 12.73 17.01 2.92
C LYS A 165 11.43 16.65 3.65
N THR A 166 11.44 16.75 4.98
CA THR A 166 10.28 16.54 5.84
C THR A 166 9.15 17.49 5.48
N PHE A 167 9.48 18.76 5.28
CA PHE A 167 8.54 19.76 4.79
C PHE A 167 7.92 19.34 3.44
N CYS A 168 8.75 18.98 2.46
CA CYS A 168 8.28 18.62 1.11
C CYS A 168 7.34 17.41 1.11
N GLU A 169 7.65 16.37 1.88
CA GLU A 169 6.87 15.13 1.86
C GLU A 169 5.62 15.17 2.76
N TYR A 170 5.66 15.94 3.85
CA TYR A 170 4.71 15.73 4.95
C TYR A 170 4.01 17.00 5.44
N ILE A 171 4.36 18.19 4.91
CA ILE A 171 3.66 19.46 5.20
C ILE A 171 3.17 20.13 3.92
N LEU A 172 4.07 20.28 2.93
CA LEU A 172 3.85 20.94 1.64
C LEU A 172 2.73 20.35 0.76
N PRO A 173 2.49 19.02 0.72
CA PRO A 173 1.55 18.45 -0.22
C PRO A 173 0.16 19.08 -0.13
N TYR A 174 -0.39 19.46 -1.27
CA TYR A 174 -1.74 20.02 -1.38
C TYR A 174 -2.84 18.96 -1.29
N ARG A 175 -2.47 17.70 -1.15
CA ARG A 175 -3.36 16.56 -1.01
C ARG A 175 -2.73 15.46 -0.15
N SER A 176 -3.54 14.52 0.27
CA SER A 176 -3.17 13.39 1.13
C SER A 176 -3.14 12.07 0.35
N LEU A 177 -4.24 11.75 -0.34
CA LEU A 177 -4.40 10.52 -1.13
C LEU A 177 -5.00 10.84 -2.51
N THR A 178 -6.24 10.41 -2.76
CA THR A 178 -6.98 10.56 -4.03
C THR A 178 -8.30 11.31 -3.85
N GLU A 179 -8.49 11.97 -2.70
CA GLU A 179 -9.65 12.84 -2.45
C GLU A 179 -9.74 14.01 -3.44
N PRO A 180 -10.93 14.58 -3.70
CA PRO A 180 -11.08 15.77 -4.54
C PRO A 180 -10.12 16.92 -4.17
N MET A 181 -9.41 17.46 -5.16
CA MET A 181 -8.48 18.57 -4.97
C MET A 181 -9.22 19.87 -4.63
N GLN A 182 -8.92 20.47 -3.47
CA GLN A 182 -9.60 21.67 -2.93
C GLN A 182 -8.61 22.62 -2.24
N GLU A 183 -8.95 23.90 -2.12
CA GLU A 183 -8.16 24.89 -1.36
C GLU A 183 -8.48 24.83 0.13
N TRP A 184 -7.88 23.85 0.83
CA TRP A 184 -8.26 23.52 2.21
C TRP A 184 -7.47 24.25 3.30
N ARG A 185 -6.23 24.67 3.03
CA ARG A 185 -5.34 25.25 4.07
C ARG A 185 -5.96 26.40 4.87
N PRO A 186 -6.61 27.40 4.25
CA PRO A 186 -7.20 28.51 5.01
C PRO A 186 -8.27 28.07 6.00
N GLU A 187 -9.19 27.20 5.55
CA GLU A 187 -10.31 26.72 6.36
C GLU A 187 -9.82 25.86 7.52
N TYR A 188 -8.89 24.94 7.26
CA TYR A 188 -8.30 24.10 8.30
C TYR A 188 -7.45 24.91 9.28
N GLN A 189 -6.65 25.86 8.81
CA GLN A 189 -5.90 26.74 9.69
C GLN A 189 -6.85 27.53 10.60
N MET A 190 -7.89 28.15 10.03
CA MET A 190 -8.89 28.88 10.81
C MET A 190 -9.57 27.99 11.87
N THR A 191 -9.91 26.77 11.50
CA THR A 191 -10.61 25.81 12.37
C THR A 191 -9.74 25.34 13.54
N PHE A 192 -8.47 25.00 13.27
CA PHE A 192 -7.62 24.30 14.24
C PHE A 192 -6.57 25.20 14.93
N ASN A 193 -6.31 26.42 14.45
CA ASN A 193 -5.22 27.26 14.99
C ASN A 193 -5.33 27.52 16.50
N LYS A 194 -6.54 27.60 17.06
CA LYS A 194 -6.76 27.76 18.51
C LYS A 194 -6.10 26.65 19.35
N LEU A 195 -5.90 25.45 18.78
CA LEU A 195 -5.34 24.30 19.50
C LEU A 195 -3.84 24.46 19.79
N SER A 196 -3.15 25.34 19.06
CA SER A 196 -1.75 25.70 19.32
C SER A 196 -1.54 26.46 20.63
N SER A 197 -2.60 27.02 21.21
CA SER A 197 -2.54 27.70 22.50
C SER A 197 -2.54 26.70 23.66
N GLY A 198 -1.76 27.01 24.70
CA GLY A 198 -1.67 26.18 25.91
C GLY A 198 -1.08 24.79 25.66
N LEU A 199 -0.11 24.67 24.75
CA LEU A 199 0.79 23.51 24.72
C LEU A 199 1.68 23.55 25.97
N SER A 200 1.95 22.37 26.53
CA SER A 200 2.86 22.19 27.66
C SER A 200 4.29 22.46 27.22
N ASP A 201 4.67 21.97 26.02
CA ASP A 201 5.87 22.41 25.30
C ASP A 201 5.46 23.08 23.98
N PRO A 202 5.70 24.39 23.80
CA PRO A 202 5.36 25.06 22.55
C PRO A 202 6.11 24.52 21.32
N ASN A 203 7.17 23.73 21.50
CA ASN A 203 7.94 23.13 20.42
C ASN A 203 7.56 21.67 20.13
N ASP A 204 6.55 21.10 20.80
CA ASP A 204 6.17 19.69 20.61
C ASP A 204 5.08 19.52 19.52
N PRO A 205 5.44 19.03 18.31
CA PRO A 205 4.45 18.76 17.27
C PRO A 205 3.51 17.60 17.61
N VAL A 206 3.93 16.67 18.46
CA VAL A 206 3.14 15.49 18.83
C VAL A 206 2.05 15.87 19.84
N GLU A 207 2.34 16.79 20.76
CA GLU A 207 1.32 17.36 21.65
C GLU A 207 0.23 18.09 20.84
N LEU A 208 0.62 18.94 19.88
CA LEU A 208 -0.35 19.61 19.01
C LEU A 208 -1.17 18.61 18.19
N CYS A 209 -0.54 17.59 17.62
CA CYS A 209 -1.25 16.51 16.92
C CYS A 209 -2.25 15.79 17.83
N SER A 210 -1.88 15.53 19.09
CA SER A 210 -2.77 14.91 20.08
C SER A 210 -3.98 15.79 20.41
N LYS A 211 -3.80 17.12 20.47
CA LYS A 211 -4.91 18.07 20.66
C LYS A 211 -5.84 18.12 19.45
N ILE A 212 -5.31 18.02 18.23
CA ILE A 212 -6.12 17.90 17.00
C ILE A 212 -6.98 16.64 17.06
N ILE A 213 -6.38 15.48 17.38
CA ILE A 213 -7.09 14.20 17.50
C ILE A 213 -8.20 14.31 18.56
N GLY A 214 -7.90 14.92 19.71
CA GLY A 214 -8.87 15.18 20.77
C GLY A 214 -10.04 16.06 20.32
N ASP A 215 -9.76 17.12 19.56
CA ASP A 215 -10.78 18.05 19.04
C ASP A 215 -11.73 17.34 18.07
N ILE A 216 -11.25 16.42 17.24
CA ILE A 216 -12.08 15.69 16.26
C ILE A 216 -12.60 14.33 16.74
N LYS A 217 -12.42 14.00 18.02
CA LYS A 217 -12.86 12.71 18.60
C LYS A 217 -14.38 12.49 18.49
N HIS A 218 -15.14 13.59 18.38
CA HIS A 218 -16.59 13.57 18.21
C HIS A 218 -17.04 13.36 16.75
N PHE A 219 -16.12 13.13 15.81
CA PHE A 219 -16.45 12.80 14.42
C PHE A 219 -16.79 11.30 14.32
N ASP A 220 -17.88 10.98 13.64
CA ASP A 220 -18.45 9.63 13.64
C ASP A 220 -17.89 8.72 12.55
N PHE A 221 -17.67 7.46 12.89
CA PHE A 221 -17.31 6.45 11.90
C PHE A 221 -18.56 5.93 11.18
N VAL A 222 -18.60 6.08 9.86
CA VAL A 222 -19.70 5.62 9.01
C VAL A 222 -19.15 4.87 7.80
N LEU A 223 -19.64 3.64 7.60
CA LEU A 223 -19.21 2.78 6.48
C LEU A 223 -19.87 3.14 5.14
N LYS A 224 -21.05 3.76 5.17
CA LYS A 224 -21.85 4.04 3.97
C LYS A 224 -22.47 5.42 4.05
N ARG A 225 -22.24 6.23 3.03
CA ARG A 225 -22.95 7.48 2.76
C ARG A 225 -23.78 7.32 1.50
N PHE A 226 -24.73 8.23 1.27
CA PHE A 226 -25.41 8.29 -0.04
C PHE A 226 -24.41 8.65 -1.15
N ASP A 227 -23.38 9.43 -0.81
CA ASP A 227 -22.28 9.76 -1.69
C ASP A 227 -21.31 8.56 -1.78
N PRO A 228 -21.19 7.91 -2.96
CA PRO A 228 -20.35 6.74 -3.13
C PRO A 228 -18.87 7.11 -3.36
N LYS A 229 -18.46 8.36 -3.12
CA LYS A 229 -17.06 8.79 -3.24
C LYS A 229 -16.16 7.91 -2.37
N PRO A 230 -15.03 7.40 -2.91
CA PRO A 230 -14.08 6.62 -2.11
C PRO A 230 -13.51 7.41 -0.92
N LEU A 231 -13.23 8.70 -1.14
CA LEU A 231 -12.74 9.65 -0.15
C LEU A 231 -13.48 10.98 -0.29
N LEU A 232 -13.84 11.58 0.84
CA LEU A 232 -14.39 12.94 0.88
C LEU A 232 -13.28 13.98 0.67
N GLY A 233 -13.63 15.08 0.02
CA GLY A 233 -12.76 16.26 -0.06
C GLY A 233 -12.59 16.94 1.30
N PRO A 234 -11.52 17.72 1.52
CA PRO A 234 -11.26 18.37 2.81
C PRO A 234 -12.43 19.19 3.38
N THR A 235 -13.08 20.02 2.57
CA THR A 235 -14.22 20.81 3.05
C THR A 235 -15.44 19.93 3.33
N GLU A 236 -15.61 18.84 2.57
CA GLU A 236 -16.66 17.85 2.85
C GLU A 236 -16.40 17.18 4.21
N LEU A 237 -15.16 16.82 4.55
CA LEU A 237 -14.84 16.20 5.83
C LEU A 237 -15.24 17.07 7.04
N LEU A 238 -15.02 18.39 6.97
CA LEU A 238 -15.41 19.32 8.04
C LEU A 238 -16.93 19.56 8.10
N PHE A 239 -17.61 19.44 6.95
CA PHE A 239 -19.06 19.54 6.84
C PHE A 239 -19.78 18.31 7.39
N TRP A 240 -19.39 17.12 6.91
CA TRP A 240 -19.99 15.85 7.30
C TRP A 240 -19.71 15.53 8.76
N ARG A 241 -18.46 15.71 9.20
CA ARG A 241 -17.95 15.20 10.50
C ARG A 241 -18.20 13.71 10.71
N GLU A 242 -18.38 12.98 9.61
CA GLU A 242 -18.52 11.54 9.57
C GLU A 242 -17.76 10.94 8.39
N GLY A 243 -17.18 9.77 8.58
CA GLY A 243 -16.16 9.24 7.66
C GLY A 243 -15.89 7.74 7.80
N ASN A 244 -15.38 7.12 6.74
CA ASN A 244 -14.70 5.84 6.89
C ASN A 244 -13.30 6.07 7.51
N CYS A 245 -12.52 5.00 7.74
CA CYS A 245 -11.21 5.16 8.42
C CYS A 245 -10.26 6.10 7.65
N PRO A 246 -10.08 5.97 6.32
CA PRO A 246 -9.31 6.93 5.53
C PRO A 246 -9.79 8.39 5.64
N ASP A 247 -11.11 8.63 5.64
CA ASP A 247 -11.69 9.97 5.75
C ASP A 247 -11.31 10.64 7.08
N LEU A 248 -11.55 9.96 8.20
CA LEU A 248 -11.26 10.50 9.53
C LEU A 248 -9.76 10.74 9.74
N ALA A 249 -8.94 9.83 9.21
CA ALA A 249 -7.49 9.98 9.22
C ALA A 249 -7.00 11.15 8.37
N ASN A 250 -7.67 11.44 7.25
CA ASN A 250 -7.36 12.61 6.41
C ASN A 250 -7.63 13.94 7.13
N VAL A 251 -8.63 14.01 8.02
CA VAL A 251 -8.90 15.23 8.81
C VAL A 251 -7.67 15.62 9.62
N VAL A 252 -7.06 14.67 10.32
CA VAL A 252 -5.85 14.92 11.14
C VAL A 252 -4.68 15.35 10.26
N ILE A 253 -4.51 14.73 9.09
CA ILE A 253 -3.45 15.11 8.15
C ILE A 253 -3.63 16.56 7.68
N PHE A 254 -4.82 16.92 7.19
CA PHE A 254 -5.06 18.29 6.72
C PHE A 254 -4.94 19.31 7.85
N ALA A 255 -5.47 19.01 9.04
CA ALA A 255 -5.35 19.87 10.21
C ALA A 255 -3.88 20.05 10.60
N GLY A 256 -3.12 18.97 10.77
CA GLY A 256 -1.70 19.01 11.10
C GLY A 256 -0.89 19.79 10.07
N ARG A 257 -1.04 19.46 8.79
CA ARG A 257 -0.31 20.14 7.70
C ARG A 257 -0.66 21.62 7.56
N SER A 258 -1.90 22.02 7.89
CA SER A 258 -2.30 23.44 7.90
C SER A 258 -1.58 24.25 8.99
N LEU A 259 -1.18 23.59 10.08
CA LEU A 259 -0.46 24.17 11.21
C LEU A 259 1.05 23.89 11.18
N GLY A 260 1.56 23.25 10.13
CA GLY A 260 2.99 22.94 10.00
C GLY A 260 3.44 21.69 10.76
N VAL A 261 2.52 20.85 11.23
CA VAL A 261 2.83 19.54 11.80
C VAL A 261 2.98 18.52 10.67
N ALA A 262 4.12 17.85 10.61
CA ALA A 262 4.41 16.86 9.58
C ALA A 262 3.68 15.55 9.85
N THR A 263 2.77 15.17 8.95
CA THR A 263 1.92 13.99 9.09
C THR A 263 1.76 13.21 7.79
N THR A 264 1.62 11.89 7.88
CA THR A 264 1.34 11.00 6.75
C THR A 264 0.64 9.71 7.17
N PHE A 265 0.48 8.78 6.23
CA PHE A 265 0.00 7.43 6.46
C PHE A 265 1.15 6.42 6.42
N ASP A 266 1.08 5.46 7.33
CA ASP A 266 1.76 4.17 7.21
C ASP A 266 0.71 3.06 7.16
N TYR A 267 1.03 1.94 6.53
CA TYR A 267 0.09 0.84 6.42
C TYR A 267 0.77 -0.51 6.21
N THR A 268 0.06 -1.56 6.59
CA THR A 268 0.36 -2.92 6.15
C THR A 268 -0.72 -3.38 5.17
N PRO A 269 -0.37 -3.75 3.93
CA PRO A 269 -1.34 -4.16 2.92
C PRO A 269 -1.95 -5.52 3.27
N HIS A 270 -1.19 -6.37 3.96
CA HIS A 270 -1.64 -7.65 4.48
C HIS A 270 -0.91 -7.91 5.80
N TYR A 271 -1.65 -8.03 6.91
CA TYR A 271 -1.07 -8.63 8.11
C TYR A 271 -0.53 -10.01 7.77
N ALA A 272 0.65 -10.31 8.31
CA ALA A 272 1.39 -11.50 7.92
C ALA A 272 0.99 -12.72 8.76
N ALA A 273 0.59 -12.50 10.02
CA ALA A 273 0.05 -13.53 10.92
C ALA A 273 -1.40 -13.31 11.37
N SER A 274 -2.12 -12.43 10.70
CA SER A 274 -3.53 -12.15 10.93
C SER A 274 -4.21 -11.80 9.59
N SER A 275 -5.52 -11.60 9.61
CA SER A 275 -6.28 -11.27 8.40
C SER A 275 -6.48 -9.76 8.25
N ASN A 276 -6.76 -9.34 7.02
CA ASN A 276 -6.97 -7.94 6.58
C ASN A 276 -5.69 -7.12 6.40
N ARG A 277 -5.91 -5.89 5.92
CA ARG A 277 -4.97 -4.77 5.83
C ARG A 277 -5.25 -3.78 6.95
N HIS A 278 -4.32 -2.87 7.22
CA HIS A 278 -4.59 -1.77 8.13
C HIS A 278 -3.74 -0.54 7.79
N TYR A 279 -4.36 0.63 7.92
CA TYR A 279 -3.75 1.94 7.74
C TYR A 279 -3.78 2.67 9.08
N TRP A 280 -2.73 3.41 9.37
CA TRP A 280 -2.65 4.32 10.50
C TRP A 280 -1.92 5.60 10.06
N ASN A 281 -1.98 6.61 10.90
CA ASN A 281 -1.28 7.86 10.65
C ASN A 281 0.07 7.87 11.38
N THR A 282 0.97 8.74 10.95
CA THR A 282 2.17 9.08 11.70
C THR A 282 2.30 10.60 11.83
N VAL A 283 2.81 11.05 12.98
CA VAL A 283 3.28 12.42 13.20
C VAL A 283 4.78 12.37 13.44
N ILE A 284 5.53 13.32 12.88
CA ILE A 284 6.98 13.38 13.09
C ILE A 284 7.28 14.21 14.32
N ASP A 285 8.00 13.64 15.29
CA ASP A 285 8.40 14.34 16.51
C ASP A 285 9.52 15.37 16.26
N SER A 286 9.92 16.09 17.30
CA SER A 286 10.98 17.10 17.20
C SER A 286 12.36 16.53 16.86
N LYS A 287 12.54 15.19 16.95
CA LYS A 287 13.78 14.47 16.63
C LYS A 287 13.75 13.82 15.24
N GLY A 288 12.66 13.98 14.49
CA GLY A 288 12.49 13.37 13.17
C GLY A 288 11.97 11.93 13.19
N VAL A 289 11.47 11.44 14.33
CA VAL A 289 10.92 10.08 14.46
C VAL A 289 9.43 10.09 14.13
N HIS A 290 8.99 9.15 13.30
CA HIS A 290 7.57 8.96 13.00
C HIS A 290 6.87 8.21 14.13
N ILE A 291 5.93 8.87 14.80
CA ILE A 291 5.15 8.31 15.90
C ILE A 291 3.77 7.91 15.38
N PRO A 292 3.39 6.62 15.45
CA PRO A 292 2.13 6.15 14.91
C PRO A 292 0.95 6.52 15.81
N PHE A 293 -0.20 6.76 15.19
CA PHE A 293 -1.49 6.98 15.84
C PHE A 293 -2.63 6.55 14.91
N ASN A 294 -3.84 6.35 15.42
CA ASN A 294 -4.93 5.75 14.64
C ASN A 294 -6.11 6.71 14.45
N GLY A 295 -6.07 7.48 13.34
CA GLY A 295 -7.14 8.40 12.96
C GLY A 295 -7.54 9.35 14.08
N ASN A 296 -8.82 9.33 14.45
CA ASN A 296 -9.37 10.11 15.56
C ASN A 296 -9.53 9.31 16.88
N GLN A 297 -8.91 8.13 16.98
CA GLN A 297 -9.09 7.20 18.10
C GLN A 297 -7.86 7.15 19.02
N ASP A 298 -6.83 6.44 18.60
CA ASP A 298 -5.66 6.17 19.44
C ASP A 298 -4.60 7.26 19.24
N LEU A 299 -4.10 7.80 20.35
CA LEU A 299 -3.13 8.89 20.34
C LEU A 299 -1.71 8.42 19.99
N PRO A 300 -0.84 9.35 19.52
CA PRO A 300 0.60 9.13 19.47
C PRO A 300 1.14 8.62 20.80
N TYR A 301 2.16 7.75 20.75
CA TYR A 301 2.76 7.06 21.91
C TYR A 301 1.84 6.12 22.69
N VAL A 302 0.55 6.05 22.35
CA VAL A 302 -0.41 5.08 22.92
C VAL A 302 -0.69 3.96 21.94
N TYR A 303 -0.85 4.30 20.66
CA TYR A 303 -1.16 3.34 19.61
C TYR A 303 0.02 2.39 19.31
N ASN A 304 -0.25 1.09 19.33
CA ASN A 304 0.74 0.06 18.99
C ASN A 304 0.45 -0.54 17.60
N ALA A 305 1.04 0.05 16.56
CA ALA A 305 0.94 -0.45 15.18
C ALA A 305 1.51 -1.87 14.99
N ALA A 306 2.43 -2.30 15.85
CA ALA A 306 3.07 -3.62 15.83
C ALA A 306 2.40 -4.64 16.77
N ALA A 307 1.18 -4.37 17.23
CA ALA A 307 0.42 -5.28 18.08
C ALA A 307 0.16 -6.64 17.42
N LYS A 308 0.09 -6.69 16.08
CA LYS A 308 0.01 -7.92 15.27
C LYS A 308 1.31 -8.08 14.49
N ARG A 309 1.70 -9.31 14.13
CA ARG A 309 2.92 -9.50 13.35
C ARG A 309 2.80 -8.92 11.94
N LEU A 310 3.80 -8.12 11.59
CA LEU A 310 3.91 -7.37 10.35
C LEU A 310 4.99 -8.02 9.47
N GLY A 311 4.68 -8.29 8.21
CA GLY A 311 5.69 -8.70 7.24
C GLY A 311 6.34 -7.51 6.52
N LYS A 312 5.52 -6.50 6.21
CA LYS A 312 5.92 -5.21 5.64
C LYS A 312 5.05 -4.06 6.14
N VAL A 313 5.66 -2.89 6.25
CA VAL A 313 5.01 -1.60 6.47
C VAL A 313 5.47 -0.62 5.41
N PHE A 314 4.52 0.06 4.78
CA PHE A 314 4.77 1.07 3.77
C PHE A 314 4.28 2.45 4.23
N ARG A 315 5.12 3.47 4.05
CA ARG A 315 4.80 4.88 4.26
C ARG A 315 4.38 5.53 2.95
N VAL A 316 3.30 6.28 2.98
CA VAL A 316 2.87 7.11 1.85
C VAL A 316 3.73 8.37 1.82
N THR A 317 4.26 8.67 0.64
CA THR A 317 5.03 9.88 0.32
C THR A 317 4.28 10.69 -0.72
N PHE A 318 4.62 11.97 -0.88
CA PHE A 318 4.12 12.72 -2.02
C PHE A 318 4.94 12.38 -3.26
N SER A 319 6.25 12.23 -3.13
CA SER A 319 7.11 11.99 -4.28
C SER A 319 7.02 10.57 -4.84
N GLU A 320 7.29 10.46 -6.14
CA GLU A 320 7.52 9.16 -6.78
C GLU A 320 8.84 8.54 -6.27
N GLN A 321 8.74 7.31 -5.78
CA GLN A 321 9.88 6.52 -5.34
C GLN A 321 10.64 5.97 -6.54
N LYS A 322 11.94 6.29 -6.60
CA LYS A 322 12.83 5.82 -7.66
C LYS A 322 12.95 4.30 -7.63
N GLY A 323 12.81 3.66 -8.78
CA GLY A 323 12.93 2.20 -8.90
C GLY A 323 11.69 1.45 -8.36
N ASN A 324 10.54 2.12 -8.23
CA ASN A 324 9.27 1.45 -7.99
C ASN A 324 8.98 0.41 -9.09
N LEU A 325 8.13 -0.56 -8.78
CA LEU A 325 7.94 -1.72 -9.66
C LEU A 325 7.44 -1.35 -11.06
N THR A 326 6.57 -0.34 -11.17
CA THR A 326 6.03 0.16 -12.46
C THR A 326 7.09 0.82 -13.35
N SER A 327 8.25 1.16 -12.80
CA SER A 327 9.42 1.65 -13.57
C SER A 327 10.31 0.53 -14.10
N ILE A 328 10.08 -0.72 -13.68
CA ILE A 328 10.92 -1.87 -14.01
C ILE A 328 10.20 -2.80 -14.98
N ILE A 329 8.91 -3.05 -14.75
CA ILE A 329 8.08 -3.88 -15.61
C ILE A 329 6.77 -3.16 -15.96
N PRO A 330 6.12 -3.53 -17.09
CA PRO A 330 4.82 -2.98 -17.46
C PRO A 330 3.77 -3.18 -16.36
N GLU A 331 2.90 -2.19 -16.17
CA GLU A 331 1.90 -2.20 -15.08
C GLU A 331 0.89 -3.36 -15.19
N ASN A 332 0.61 -3.84 -16.41
CA ASN A 332 -0.23 -5.01 -16.66
C ASN A 332 0.46 -6.35 -16.33
N GLU A 333 1.77 -6.34 -16.07
CA GLU A 333 2.55 -7.48 -15.57
C GLU A 333 2.72 -7.45 -14.05
N ILE A 334 2.07 -6.50 -13.36
CA ILE A 334 2.04 -6.41 -11.90
C ILE A 334 0.66 -6.89 -11.42
N PRO A 335 0.58 -7.73 -10.36
CA PRO A 335 -0.68 -8.05 -9.71
C PRO A 335 -1.49 -6.78 -9.39
N ASP A 336 -2.82 -6.88 -9.47
CA ASP A 336 -3.69 -5.71 -9.28
C ASP A 336 -3.85 -5.39 -7.79
N ASP A 337 -2.84 -4.74 -7.23
CA ASP A 337 -2.73 -4.42 -5.81
C ASP A 337 -1.87 -3.16 -5.55
N PHE A 338 -1.47 -2.97 -4.27
CA PHE A 338 -0.69 -1.83 -3.81
C PHE A 338 0.73 -1.74 -4.42
N LEU A 339 1.29 -2.80 -4.99
CA LEU A 339 2.64 -2.82 -5.59
C LEU A 339 2.72 -1.99 -6.88
N LYS A 340 1.58 -1.58 -7.43
CA LYS A 340 1.51 -0.57 -8.51
C LYS A 340 1.70 0.86 -8.00
N SER A 341 1.64 1.08 -6.68
CA SER A 341 1.82 2.41 -6.10
C SER A 341 3.23 2.93 -6.37
N LYS A 342 3.32 4.18 -6.80
CA LYS A 342 4.60 4.81 -7.17
C LYS A 342 5.23 5.58 -6.02
N ASN A 343 4.48 5.88 -4.96
CA ASN A 343 4.85 6.80 -3.88
C ASN A 343 4.83 6.13 -2.49
N ILE A 344 5.31 4.88 -2.41
CA ILE A 344 5.35 4.12 -1.15
C ILE A 344 6.79 3.77 -0.76
N LEU A 345 7.16 4.06 0.48
CA LEU A 345 8.48 3.76 1.05
C LEU A 345 8.38 2.58 2.03
N ASP A 346 9.28 1.61 1.92
CA ASP A 346 9.39 0.54 2.92
C ASP A 346 10.01 1.09 4.22
N VAL A 347 9.21 1.08 5.29
CA VAL A 347 9.59 1.54 6.64
C VAL A 347 9.47 0.42 7.67
N THR A 348 9.48 -0.85 7.23
CA THR A 348 9.24 -2.02 8.08
C THR A 348 10.17 -2.08 9.29
N SER A 349 11.44 -1.74 9.11
CA SER A 349 12.45 -1.71 10.18
C SER A 349 12.21 -0.65 11.26
N GLU A 350 11.35 0.35 11.00
CA GLU A 350 10.94 1.32 12.02
C GLU A 350 9.96 0.71 13.03
N TYR A 351 9.30 -0.42 12.69
CA TYR A 351 8.24 -1.03 13.49
C TYR A 351 8.62 -2.37 14.10
N VAL A 352 9.40 -3.20 13.38
CA VAL A 352 9.71 -4.56 13.79
C VAL A 352 11.14 -4.95 13.41
N GLU A 353 11.65 -5.98 14.08
CA GLU A 353 12.89 -6.65 13.69
C GLU A 353 12.75 -7.25 12.28
N VAL A 354 13.74 -7.01 11.44
CA VAL A 354 13.74 -7.45 10.04
C VAL A 354 14.96 -8.30 9.67
N SER A 355 14.80 -9.12 8.64
CA SER A 355 15.90 -9.84 7.99
C SER A 355 15.68 -9.93 6.48
N ASP A 356 16.78 -10.14 5.77
CA ASP A 356 16.75 -10.31 4.33
C ASP A 356 16.48 -11.77 3.93
N ILE A 357 15.65 -11.98 2.91
CA ILE A 357 15.37 -13.29 2.35
C ILE A 357 15.99 -13.39 0.95
N ASN A 358 17.08 -14.15 0.87
CA ASN A 358 17.58 -14.69 -0.40
C ASN A 358 16.85 -15.98 -0.75
N TYR A 359 16.29 -16.05 -1.95
CA TYR A 359 15.65 -17.24 -2.52
C TYR A 359 16.17 -17.57 -3.92
N SER A 360 16.36 -18.87 -4.20
CA SER A 360 16.86 -19.37 -5.48
C SER A 360 15.81 -20.22 -6.19
N PHE A 361 15.42 -19.81 -7.39
CA PHE A 361 14.45 -20.50 -8.22
C PHE A 361 15.10 -21.69 -8.95
N SER A 362 14.42 -22.82 -8.99
CA SER A 362 14.96 -24.08 -9.54
C SER A 362 15.02 -24.09 -11.08
N SER A 363 14.04 -23.48 -11.75
CA SER A 363 13.87 -23.47 -13.21
C SER A 363 14.26 -22.14 -13.86
N GLN A 364 14.25 -22.08 -15.19
CA GLN A 364 14.37 -20.82 -15.91
C GLN A 364 13.07 -20.04 -15.73
N VAL A 365 13.12 -19.01 -14.89
CA VAL A 365 11.97 -18.17 -14.58
C VAL A 365 11.75 -17.20 -15.74
N ALA A 366 10.56 -17.22 -16.34
CA ALA A 366 10.19 -16.36 -17.47
C ALA A 366 9.91 -14.89 -17.09
N SER A 367 10.02 -14.55 -15.80
CA SER A 367 9.75 -13.23 -15.25
C SER A 367 11.05 -12.48 -14.90
N GLN A 368 11.03 -11.16 -15.02
CA GLN A 368 12.13 -10.28 -14.57
C GLN A 368 12.11 -10.04 -13.06
N VAL A 369 10.95 -10.23 -12.43
CA VAL A 369 10.72 -10.01 -11.00
C VAL A 369 10.02 -11.20 -10.37
N SER A 370 10.21 -11.38 -9.07
CA SER A 370 9.52 -12.35 -8.25
C SER A 370 8.86 -11.66 -7.07
N TYR A 371 7.88 -12.33 -6.46
CA TYR A 371 7.12 -11.83 -5.33
C TYR A 371 7.23 -12.76 -4.13
N LEU A 372 7.16 -12.15 -2.96
CA LEU A 372 7.07 -12.85 -1.69
C LEU A 372 5.68 -12.60 -1.10
N ASN A 373 4.97 -13.68 -0.77
CA ASN A 373 3.57 -13.63 -0.34
C ASN A 373 3.42 -13.96 1.15
N VAL A 374 2.34 -13.47 1.75
CA VAL A 374 1.85 -13.92 3.06
C VAL A 374 0.43 -14.47 2.94
N PHE A 375 0.04 -15.33 3.87
CA PHE A 375 -1.31 -15.88 3.88
C PHE A 375 -2.27 -14.90 4.55
N ASN A 376 -3.25 -14.40 3.80
CA ASN A 376 -4.19 -13.40 4.29
C ASN A 376 -5.55 -13.58 3.60
N ARG A 377 -6.61 -13.65 4.41
CA ARG A 377 -7.99 -13.91 3.95
C ARG A 377 -8.09 -15.17 3.08
N GLY A 378 -7.60 -16.30 3.59
CA GLY A 378 -7.66 -17.62 2.96
C GLY A 378 -6.81 -17.78 1.69
N ASN A 379 -5.96 -16.80 1.34
CA ASN A 379 -5.19 -16.80 0.09
C ASN A 379 -3.76 -16.33 0.33
N TRP A 380 -2.83 -16.78 -0.51
CA TRP A 380 -1.51 -16.18 -0.63
C TRP A 380 -1.60 -14.85 -1.37
N ARG A 381 -1.13 -13.77 -0.73
CA ARG A 381 -1.17 -12.40 -1.25
C ARG A 381 0.24 -11.85 -1.34
N PRO A 382 0.63 -11.21 -2.46
CA PRO A 382 1.95 -10.62 -2.59
C PRO A 382 2.12 -9.48 -1.57
N LEU A 383 3.30 -9.42 -0.97
CA LEU A 383 3.64 -8.47 0.09
C LEU A 383 4.91 -7.67 -0.26
N ASP A 384 5.84 -8.29 -0.97
CA ASP A 384 7.04 -7.63 -1.46
C ASP A 384 7.48 -8.24 -2.79
N TRP A 385 8.40 -7.56 -3.48
CA TRP A 385 8.95 -7.98 -4.76
C TRP A 385 10.47 -7.81 -4.83
N ALA A 386 11.10 -8.53 -5.75
CA ALA A 386 12.53 -8.40 -6.02
C ALA A 386 12.84 -8.72 -7.48
N LYS A 387 13.90 -8.08 -8.04
CA LYS A 387 14.43 -8.47 -9.35
C LYS A 387 15.05 -9.86 -9.26
N ILE A 388 14.88 -10.64 -10.33
CA ILE A 388 15.51 -11.95 -10.46
C ILE A 388 16.85 -11.78 -11.17
N ASN A 389 17.96 -12.05 -10.47
CA ASN A 389 19.31 -12.01 -11.01
C ASN A 389 19.91 -13.42 -10.93
N ASN A 390 20.25 -14.04 -12.07
CA ASN A 390 20.77 -15.42 -12.11
C ASN A 390 19.92 -16.41 -11.29
N LYS A 391 18.59 -16.33 -11.42
CA LYS A 391 17.60 -17.11 -10.66
C LYS A 391 17.54 -16.84 -9.15
N VAL A 392 18.23 -15.81 -8.66
CA VAL A 392 18.24 -15.43 -7.26
C VAL A 392 17.51 -14.10 -7.07
N SER A 393 16.68 -14.05 -6.04
CA SER A 393 15.97 -12.85 -5.60
C SER A 393 16.33 -12.55 -4.16
N LEU A 394 16.58 -11.27 -3.87
CA LEU A 394 16.84 -10.74 -2.54
C LEU A 394 15.69 -9.81 -2.15
N TYR A 395 14.88 -10.26 -1.19
CA TYR A 395 13.85 -9.45 -0.54
C TYR A 395 14.45 -8.85 0.72
N LYS A 396 14.43 -7.52 0.84
CA LYS A 396 15.07 -6.81 1.96
C LYS A 396 14.07 -6.53 3.06
N ASN A 397 14.52 -6.33 4.29
CA ASN A 397 13.70 -5.80 5.39
C ASN A 397 12.38 -6.59 5.62
N MET A 398 12.42 -7.92 5.57
CA MET A 398 11.24 -8.75 5.83
C MET A 398 11.04 -8.91 7.33
N GLY A 399 9.82 -8.68 7.82
CA GLY A 399 9.47 -8.91 9.22
C GLY A 399 9.72 -10.36 9.65
N ARG A 400 10.30 -10.54 10.84
CA ARG A 400 10.62 -11.86 11.41
C ARG A 400 9.40 -12.53 12.03
N ASP A 401 9.56 -13.83 12.32
CA ASP A 401 8.52 -14.72 12.86
C ASP A 401 7.29 -14.88 11.94
N ILE A 402 7.54 -15.02 10.63
CA ILE A 402 6.52 -15.06 9.58
C ILE A 402 6.79 -16.19 8.59
N VAL A 403 5.71 -16.77 8.05
CA VAL A 403 5.78 -17.68 6.90
C VAL A 403 5.54 -16.91 5.60
N TYR A 404 6.49 -17.03 4.69
CA TYR A 404 6.47 -16.41 3.38
C TYR A 404 6.41 -17.45 2.26
N LEU A 405 5.75 -17.14 1.15
CA LEU A 405 5.72 -18.01 -0.02
C LEU A 405 6.26 -17.28 -1.26
N PRO A 406 7.41 -17.71 -1.83
CA PRO A 406 7.92 -17.15 -3.08
C PRO A 406 7.04 -17.51 -4.27
N SER A 407 7.06 -16.66 -5.30
CA SER A 407 6.23 -16.83 -6.50
C SER A 407 6.71 -15.94 -7.64
N VAL A 408 6.12 -16.14 -8.82
CA VAL A 408 6.16 -15.21 -9.95
C VAL A 408 4.77 -14.91 -10.47
N PHE A 409 4.62 -13.80 -11.19
CA PHE A 409 3.38 -13.45 -11.87
C PHE A 409 3.55 -13.63 -13.38
N VAL A 410 2.77 -14.54 -13.97
CA VAL A 410 2.87 -14.88 -15.40
C VAL A 410 1.47 -14.97 -15.96
N SER A 411 1.23 -14.28 -17.09
CA SER A 411 -0.05 -14.31 -17.80
C SER A 411 -1.27 -14.00 -16.91
N GLY A 412 -1.14 -12.99 -16.04
CA GLY A 412 -2.21 -12.54 -15.15
C GLY A 412 -2.45 -13.42 -13.92
N LYS A 413 -1.58 -14.40 -13.63
CA LYS A 413 -1.74 -15.32 -12.49
C LYS A 413 -0.47 -15.43 -11.66
N MET A 414 -0.66 -15.55 -10.34
CA MET A 414 0.42 -15.91 -9.41
C MET A 414 0.74 -17.40 -9.57
N VAL A 415 2.00 -17.71 -9.80
CA VAL A 415 2.56 -19.07 -9.83
C VAL A 415 3.45 -19.21 -8.61
N PHE A 416 2.99 -19.98 -7.63
CA PHE A 416 3.66 -20.16 -6.36
C PHE A 416 4.75 -21.24 -6.42
N GLU A 417 5.78 -21.07 -5.60
CA GLU A 417 6.77 -22.10 -5.36
C GLU A 417 6.22 -23.25 -4.51
N ASN A 418 6.89 -24.40 -4.58
CA ASN A 418 6.41 -25.61 -3.92
C ASN A 418 6.40 -25.50 -2.39
N TYR A 419 7.35 -24.77 -1.81
CA TYR A 419 7.60 -24.78 -0.37
C TYR A 419 7.71 -23.35 0.20
N PRO A 420 6.96 -23.02 1.26
CA PRO A 420 7.09 -21.78 1.99
C PRO A 420 8.40 -21.70 2.78
N ILE A 421 8.75 -20.50 3.19
CA ILE A 421 9.91 -20.14 4.01
C ILE A 421 9.37 -19.63 5.34
N LEU A 422 9.70 -20.31 6.43
CA LEU A 422 9.59 -19.74 7.77
C LEU A 422 10.83 -18.89 8.03
N LEU A 423 10.64 -17.59 8.26
CA LEU A 423 11.67 -16.70 8.78
C LEU A 423 11.42 -16.56 10.29
N ASP A 424 12.24 -17.18 11.11
CA ASP A 424 12.01 -17.23 12.56
C ASP A 424 12.30 -15.89 13.27
N THR A 425 12.11 -15.87 14.59
CA THR A 425 12.35 -14.68 15.45
C THR A 425 13.80 -14.17 15.41
N LYS A 426 14.76 -15.00 15.02
CA LYS A 426 16.20 -14.67 14.89
C LYS A 426 16.59 -14.34 13.45
N GLY A 427 15.66 -14.43 12.50
CA GLY A 427 15.92 -14.23 11.08
C GLY A 427 16.52 -15.44 10.38
N ILE A 428 16.49 -16.62 11.00
CA ILE A 428 16.94 -17.86 10.39
C ILE A 428 15.82 -18.40 9.50
N LYS A 429 16.20 -18.79 8.28
CA LYS A 429 15.28 -19.28 7.26
C LYS A 429 15.18 -20.80 7.31
N THR A 430 13.95 -21.32 7.39
CA THR A 430 13.66 -22.75 7.27
C THR A 430 12.68 -22.98 6.13
N ILE A 431 13.01 -23.89 5.21
CA ILE A 431 12.09 -24.30 4.13
C ILE A 431 11.11 -25.34 4.69
N LEU A 432 9.81 -25.03 4.64
CA LEU A 432 8.73 -25.91 5.09
C LEU A 432 8.38 -26.91 3.99
N LYS A 433 9.26 -27.90 3.82
CA LYS A 433 9.09 -29.03 2.91
C LYS A 433 8.54 -30.24 3.70
N PRO A 434 7.30 -30.68 3.45
CA PRO A 434 6.72 -31.82 4.15
C PRO A 434 7.50 -33.11 3.88
N ASP A 435 7.75 -33.88 4.94
CA ASP A 435 8.34 -35.21 4.88
C ASP A 435 7.25 -36.27 5.12
N PRO A 436 6.64 -36.84 4.05
CA PRO A 436 5.53 -37.79 4.19
C PRO A 436 5.98 -39.15 4.75
N LEU A 437 7.29 -39.47 4.70
CA LEU A 437 7.82 -40.71 5.28
C LEU A 437 7.93 -40.62 6.81
N LYS A 438 7.87 -39.41 7.37
CA LYS A 438 7.91 -39.15 8.80
C LYS A 438 6.62 -38.47 9.23
N SER A 439 5.63 -39.28 9.56
CA SER A 439 4.36 -38.81 10.08
C SER A 439 4.26 -38.91 11.61
N PHE A 440 3.41 -38.11 12.22
CA PHE A 440 3.10 -38.18 13.65
C PHE A 440 1.61 -37.90 13.91
N PRO A 441 1.04 -38.47 15.00
CA PRO A 441 -0.30 -38.12 15.45
C PRO A 441 -0.27 -36.79 16.22
N VAL A 442 -1.35 -36.02 16.13
CA VAL A 442 -1.52 -34.76 16.88
C VAL A 442 -2.96 -34.62 17.37
N VAL A 443 -3.11 -33.98 18.53
CA VAL A 443 -4.38 -33.43 19.00
C VAL A 443 -4.29 -31.91 18.90
N LEU A 444 -5.10 -31.30 18.05
CA LEU A 444 -5.20 -29.85 17.94
C LEU A 444 -6.23 -29.35 18.95
N SER A 445 -5.79 -28.40 19.79
CA SER A 445 -6.61 -27.68 20.76
C SER A 445 -6.00 -26.29 20.99
N ARG A 446 -6.81 -25.34 21.44
CA ARG A 446 -6.36 -24.00 21.89
C ARG A 446 -5.34 -24.08 23.02
N GLU A 447 -5.33 -25.16 23.78
CA GLU A 447 -4.37 -25.40 24.87
C GLU A 447 -2.95 -25.64 24.36
N ASN A 448 -2.82 -26.16 23.13
CA ASN A 448 -1.54 -26.47 22.50
C ASN A 448 -1.00 -25.30 21.66
N GLU A 449 -1.61 -24.12 21.75
CA GLU A 449 -1.15 -22.94 21.02
C GLU A 449 0.04 -22.28 21.70
N TYR A 450 1.05 -21.95 20.90
CA TYR A 450 2.14 -21.09 21.33
C TYR A 450 1.59 -19.69 21.60
N LYS A 451 1.69 -19.26 22.88
CA LYS A 451 1.32 -17.91 23.31
C LYS A 451 2.48 -16.96 23.03
N ASN A 452 2.34 -16.16 21.98
CA ASN A 452 3.27 -15.07 21.68
C ASN A 452 2.77 -13.74 22.28
N LYS A 453 3.58 -12.68 22.17
CA LYS A 453 3.24 -11.34 22.69
C LYS A 453 2.29 -10.53 21.78
N HIS A 454 1.99 -11.05 20.59
CA HIS A 454 1.17 -10.38 19.60
C HIS A 454 -0.31 -10.72 19.81
N THR A 455 -1.16 -9.82 19.34
CA THR A 455 -2.62 -9.95 19.33
C THR A 455 -3.10 -10.57 18.01
N ASP A 456 -2.26 -11.39 17.40
CA ASP A 456 -2.65 -12.21 16.25
C ASP A 456 -3.80 -13.10 16.68
N ASN A 457 -4.79 -13.23 15.82
CA ASN A 457 -5.93 -14.07 16.14
C ASN A 457 -6.25 -14.99 14.96
N ASN A 458 -6.41 -16.26 15.29
CA ASN A 458 -7.19 -17.18 14.50
C ASN A 458 -8.56 -17.30 15.20
N PRO A 459 -9.63 -16.67 14.65
CA PRO A 459 -10.95 -16.69 15.26
C PRO A 459 -11.63 -18.07 15.17
N PHE A 460 -10.99 -19.03 14.50
CA PHE A 460 -11.54 -20.34 14.25
C PHE A 460 -11.74 -21.16 15.52
N GLN A 461 -12.96 -21.66 15.70
CA GLN A 461 -13.35 -22.54 16.79
C GLN A 461 -13.67 -23.95 16.26
N ILE A 462 -13.23 -24.97 17.00
CA ILE A 462 -13.58 -26.37 16.73
C ILE A 462 -14.89 -26.68 17.48
N ILE A 463 -15.89 -27.21 16.77
CA ILE A 463 -17.24 -27.46 17.26
C ILE A 463 -17.51 -28.96 17.13
N LYS A 464 -18.00 -29.56 18.21
CA LYS A 464 -18.36 -30.98 18.25
C LYS A 464 -19.36 -31.34 17.15
N GLY A 465 -19.10 -32.45 16.46
CA GLY A 465 -19.94 -32.98 15.39
C GLY A 465 -19.67 -32.38 14.01
N GLU A 466 -18.91 -31.30 13.92
CA GLU A 466 -18.51 -30.72 12.64
C GLU A 466 -17.33 -31.46 12.01
N ILE A 467 -17.28 -31.42 10.68
CA ILE A 467 -16.22 -32.04 9.87
C ILE A 467 -15.14 -31.00 9.57
N TYR A 468 -13.89 -31.41 9.81
CA TYR A 468 -12.71 -30.60 9.54
C TYR A 468 -11.74 -31.36 8.64
N ARG A 469 -11.15 -30.61 7.71
CA ARG A 469 -10.10 -31.08 6.80
C ARG A 469 -8.81 -30.39 7.13
N ILE A 470 -7.73 -31.17 7.26
CA ILE A 470 -6.38 -30.63 7.39
C ILE A 470 -5.61 -30.84 6.09
N TYR A 471 -5.01 -29.75 5.62
CA TYR A 471 -4.25 -29.69 4.40
C TYR A 471 -2.79 -29.42 4.70
N VAL A 472 -1.91 -29.85 3.79
CA VAL A 472 -0.50 -29.50 3.76
C VAL A 472 -0.17 -28.75 2.48
N TRP A 473 0.68 -27.74 2.55
CA TRP A 473 1.17 -27.06 1.35
C TRP A 473 2.29 -27.86 0.67
N SER A 474 2.11 -28.19 -0.61
CA SER A 474 3.16 -28.71 -1.48
C SER A 474 2.90 -28.26 -2.92
N GLY A 475 3.17 -26.99 -3.20
CA GLY A 475 2.80 -26.29 -4.45
C GLY A 475 1.30 -25.98 -4.58
N SER A 476 0.47 -26.73 -3.87
CA SER A 476 -0.96 -26.48 -3.66
C SER A 476 -1.38 -27.10 -2.31
N TRP A 477 -2.58 -26.76 -1.84
CA TRP A 477 -3.16 -27.39 -0.65
C TRP A 477 -3.56 -28.83 -0.97
N GLN A 478 -2.88 -29.78 -0.31
CA GLN A 478 -3.14 -31.21 -0.44
C GLN A 478 -3.86 -31.71 0.82
N LEU A 479 -5.02 -32.36 0.65
CA LEU A 479 -5.76 -32.94 1.77
C LEU A 479 -4.94 -34.07 2.39
N VAL A 480 -4.71 -33.99 3.70
CA VAL A 480 -4.01 -35.03 4.47
C VAL A 480 -5.03 -35.96 5.12
N GLU A 481 -5.94 -35.39 5.90
CA GLU A 481 -6.97 -36.13 6.63
C GLU A 481 -8.25 -35.30 6.76
N GLU A 482 -9.38 -36.00 6.91
CA GLU A 482 -10.68 -35.46 7.28
C GLU A 482 -11.13 -36.15 8.57
N GLN A 483 -11.64 -35.38 9.52
CA GLN A 483 -12.05 -35.88 10.84
C GLN A 483 -13.32 -35.16 11.31
N ILE A 484 -14.13 -35.86 12.08
CA ILE A 484 -15.26 -35.27 12.82
C ILE A 484 -14.76 -34.92 14.22
N ALA A 485 -14.97 -33.68 14.66
CA ALA A 485 -14.63 -33.29 16.02
C ALA A 485 -15.53 -34.04 17.02
N SER A 486 -14.92 -34.87 17.88
CA SER A 486 -15.65 -35.62 18.91
C SER A 486 -16.07 -34.75 20.09
N GLU A 487 -15.36 -33.65 20.31
CA GLU A 487 -15.52 -32.72 21.43
C GLU A 487 -15.32 -31.29 20.96
N ASP A 488 -15.82 -30.32 21.73
CA ASP A 488 -15.60 -28.91 21.43
C ASP A 488 -14.12 -28.55 21.66
N ASN A 489 -13.61 -27.63 20.83
CA ASN A 489 -12.25 -27.10 20.88
C ASN A 489 -11.12 -28.11 20.65
N THR A 490 -11.42 -29.37 20.32
CA THR A 490 -10.41 -30.43 20.17
C THR A 490 -10.66 -31.32 18.96
N ILE A 491 -9.60 -31.63 18.21
CA ILE A 491 -9.66 -32.60 17.11
C ILE A 491 -8.33 -33.35 16.94
N SER A 492 -8.40 -34.63 16.56
CA SER A 492 -7.21 -35.50 16.46
C SER A 492 -6.94 -35.96 15.03
N PHE A 493 -5.69 -35.87 14.58
CA PHE A 493 -5.20 -36.38 13.30
C PHE A 493 -4.05 -37.37 13.52
N LYS A 494 -3.88 -38.37 12.63
CA LYS A 494 -3.00 -39.53 12.92
C LYS A 494 -1.66 -39.53 12.17
N LYS A 495 -1.61 -38.94 10.98
CA LYS A 495 -0.53 -39.09 10.00
C LYS A 495 -0.10 -37.76 9.40
N LEU A 496 0.15 -36.76 10.23
CA LEU A 496 0.64 -35.46 9.74
C LEU A 496 2.13 -35.53 9.40
N PRO A 497 2.58 -35.06 8.23
CA PRO A 497 4.00 -35.03 7.86
C PRO A 497 4.80 -34.04 8.70
N LYS A 498 6.06 -34.36 9.01
CA LYS A 498 6.99 -33.41 9.66
C LYS A 498 7.41 -32.28 8.70
N ASN A 499 7.88 -31.16 9.27
CA ASN A 499 8.42 -29.98 8.57
C ASN A 499 7.45 -29.37 7.53
N ALA A 500 6.17 -29.34 7.88
CA ALA A 500 5.08 -28.97 7.00
C ALA A 500 4.40 -27.66 7.44
N LEU A 501 3.81 -26.95 6.47
CA LEU A 501 2.84 -25.89 6.73
C LEU A 501 1.43 -26.47 6.57
N PHE A 502 0.61 -26.28 7.60
CA PHE A 502 -0.75 -26.78 7.66
C PHE A 502 -1.78 -25.67 7.48
N LEU A 503 -2.94 -26.06 6.98
CA LEU A 503 -4.17 -25.28 7.01
C LEU A 503 -5.30 -26.22 7.41
N MET A 504 -6.09 -25.84 8.41
CA MET A 504 -7.27 -26.59 8.82
C MET A 504 -8.51 -25.78 8.47
N CYS A 505 -9.47 -26.41 7.80
CA CYS A 505 -10.70 -25.76 7.37
C CYS A 505 -11.93 -26.57 7.79
N PRO A 506 -13.03 -25.90 8.15
CA PRO A 506 -14.35 -26.54 8.23
C PRO A 506 -14.84 -26.85 6.81
N LEU A 507 -15.97 -27.54 6.67
CA LEU A 507 -16.60 -27.74 5.36
C LEU A 507 -16.99 -26.43 4.65
N LYS A 508 -17.31 -25.39 5.41
CA LYS A 508 -17.68 -24.07 4.92
C LYS A 508 -16.71 -23.02 5.46
N PRO A 509 -15.57 -22.80 4.78
CA PRO A 509 -14.59 -21.83 5.24
C PRO A 509 -15.13 -20.40 5.13
N ASP A 510 -14.71 -19.53 6.05
CA ASP A 510 -15.08 -18.11 6.10
C ASP A 510 -13.93 -17.19 5.62
N PHE A 511 -12.82 -17.79 5.19
CA PHE A 511 -11.59 -17.15 4.76
C PHE A 511 -10.79 -16.48 5.89
N TYR A 512 -11.13 -16.68 7.16
CA TYR A 512 -10.32 -16.24 8.30
C TYR A 512 -9.43 -17.35 8.85
N GLU A 513 -9.48 -18.56 8.28
CA GLU A 513 -8.58 -19.65 8.62
C GLU A 513 -7.12 -19.21 8.49
N ARG A 514 -6.30 -19.70 9.39
CA ARG A 514 -4.88 -19.36 9.49
C ARG A 514 -4.01 -20.57 9.18
N ILE A 515 -2.84 -20.30 8.64
CA ILE A 515 -1.82 -21.33 8.43
C ILE A 515 -1.07 -21.54 9.73
N PHE A 516 -0.50 -22.72 9.92
CA PHE A 516 0.25 -23.01 11.14
C PHE A 516 1.31 -24.08 10.93
N THR A 517 2.29 -24.09 11.82
CA THR A 517 3.24 -25.19 11.97
C THR A 517 2.97 -25.93 13.28
N ILE A 518 3.43 -27.17 13.35
CA ILE A 518 3.30 -28.02 14.54
C ILE A 518 4.68 -28.59 14.87
N GLU A 519 5.12 -28.44 16.12
CA GLU A 519 6.31 -29.12 16.60
C GLU A 519 6.00 -30.61 16.87
N SER A 520 6.67 -31.51 16.14
CA SER A 520 6.31 -32.95 16.14
C SER A 520 6.52 -33.72 17.46
N VAL A 521 7.17 -33.10 18.46
CA VAL A 521 7.45 -33.73 19.76
C VAL A 521 6.52 -33.18 20.85
N SER A 522 6.39 -31.86 20.93
CA SER A 522 5.57 -31.18 21.93
C SER A 522 4.10 -31.01 21.51
N ASN A 523 3.79 -31.21 20.22
CA ASN A 523 2.51 -30.86 19.59
C ASN A 523 2.15 -29.37 19.67
N LEU A 524 3.13 -28.50 19.97
CA LEU A 524 2.92 -27.06 20.05
C LEU A 524 2.58 -26.49 18.66
N ILE A 525 1.48 -25.73 18.60
CA ILE A 525 0.93 -25.11 17.39
C ILE A 525 1.38 -23.66 17.33
N THR A 526 2.02 -23.26 16.23
CA THR A 526 2.32 -21.85 15.97
C THR A 526 1.52 -21.37 14.77
N TRP A 527 0.58 -20.46 15.00
CA TRP A 527 -0.24 -19.85 13.96
C TRP A 527 0.52 -18.75 13.24
N TYR A 528 0.22 -18.58 11.95
CA TYR A 528 0.72 -17.53 11.07
C TYR A 528 -0.33 -17.11 10.06
#